data_AF-A0A0R2P100-F1
#
_entry.id   AF-A0A0R2P100-F1
#
_cell.length_a   1.000
_cell.length_b   1.000
_cell.length_c   1.000
_cell.angle_alpha   90.00
_cell.angle_beta   90.00
_cell.angle_gamma   90.00
#
_symmetry.space_group_name_H-M   'P 1'
#
loop_
_entity.id
_entity.type
_entity.pdbx_description
1 polymer ?
#
loop_
_entity_poly.entity_id
_entity_poly.type
_entity_poly.pdbx_seq_one_letter_code
_entity_poly.pdbx_strand_id
1 'polypeptide(L)'
;MAVICNTCGLPEDLCACGELAKDSTKIIIRLETRRFKKKGTMIEGLDPKLNNLETVAKDLKNKYACGGTAKEGYIFLQGDHRDTIKETLVHLGFAEDTIELH
;
A
#
# COMPACT_ATOMS: atom_id res chain seq x y z
N MET A 1 33.65 -0.69 -7.55
CA MET A 1 33.25 0.72 -7.68
C MET A 1 32.02 0.88 -6.81
N ALA A 2 32.06 1.77 -5.82
CA ALA A 2 30.88 2.05 -5.01
C ALA A 2 29.88 2.81 -5.88
N VAL A 3 28.65 2.31 -5.96
CA VAL A 3 27.55 3.05 -6.59
C VAL A 3 27.20 4.16 -5.59
N ILE A 4 27.23 5.40 -6.07
CA ILE A 4 27.01 6.60 -5.24
C ILE A 4 25.61 7.10 -5.55
N CYS A 5 24.82 7.39 -4.52
CA CYS A 5 23.49 7.95 -4.70
C CYS A 5 23.57 9.38 -5.26
N ASN A 6 22.94 9.65 -6.40
CA ASN A 6 22.89 10.98 -7.01
C ASN A 6 22.05 12.01 -6.23
N THR A 7 21.26 11.56 -5.25
CA THR A 7 20.40 12.43 -4.42
C THR A 7 21.13 12.95 -3.19
N CYS A 8 21.92 12.08 -2.54
CA CYS A 8 22.52 12.37 -1.24
C CYS A 8 24.04 12.17 -1.18
N GLY A 9 24.67 11.71 -2.27
CA GLY A 9 26.13 11.61 -2.40
C GLY A 9 26.78 10.51 -1.55
N LEU A 10 25.98 9.68 -0.88
CA LEU A 10 26.44 8.58 -0.05
C LEU A 10 26.59 7.28 -0.88
N PRO A 11 27.54 6.40 -0.54
CA PRO A 11 27.59 5.04 -1.07
C PRO A 11 26.25 4.32 -0.84
N GLU A 12 25.78 3.51 -1.80
CA GLU A 12 24.51 2.78 -1.71
C GLU A 12 24.38 1.99 -0.40
N ASP A 13 25.48 1.41 0.09
CA ASP A 13 25.52 0.62 1.33
C ASP A 13 25.20 1.43 2.60
N LEU A 14 25.28 2.76 2.54
CA LEU A 14 25.00 3.70 3.64
C LEU A 14 23.84 4.65 3.31
N CYS A 15 23.16 4.43 2.19
CA CYS A 15 22.16 5.34 1.65
C CYS A 15 20.76 5.02 2.20
N ALA A 16 20.24 5.87 3.09
CA ALA A 16 18.86 5.78 3.58
C ALA A 16 17.83 6.47 2.66
N CYS A 17 18.26 7.00 1.51
CA CYS A 17 17.41 7.84 0.65
C CYS A 17 16.22 7.04 0.04
N GLY A 18 16.32 5.71 -0.06
CA GLY A 18 15.21 4.83 -0.41
C GLY A 18 14.26 4.50 0.76
N GLU A 19 14.74 4.56 2.00
CA GLU A 19 13.92 4.37 3.22
C GLU A 19 13.18 5.66 3.59
N LEU A 20 13.84 6.81 3.50
CA LEU A 20 13.26 8.14 3.71
C LEU A 20 12.14 8.48 2.71
N ALA A 21 12.22 7.96 1.47
CA ALA A 21 11.14 8.15 0.50
C ALA A 21 9.86 7.37 0.89
N LYS A 22 9.99 6.26 1.62
CA LYS A 22 8.85 5.49 2.13
C LYS A 22 8.15 6.19 3.30
N ASP A 23 8.88 7.01 4.06
CA ASP A 23 8.38 7.71 5.27
C ASP A 23 7.29 8.76 5.01
N SER A 24 7.12 9.24 3.76
CA SER A 24 6.20 10.34 3.46
C SER A 24 4.81 9.92 2.97
N THR A 25 4.57 8.62 2.73
CA THR A 25 3.34 8.16 2.07
C THR A 25 2.39 7.53 3.08
N LYS A 26 1.35 8.28 3.49
CA LYS A 26 0.28 7.78 4.35
C LYS A 26 -0.67 6.87 3.57
N ILE A 27 -0.95 5.69 4.12
CA ILE A 27 -1.92 4.75 3.57
C ILE A 27 -3.26 4.98 4.23
N ILE A 28 -4.28 5.30 3.43
CA ILE A 28 -5.62 5.59 3.93
C ILE A 28 -6.55 4.46 3.56
N ILE A 29 -7.20 3.88 4.56
CA ILE A 29 -8.18 2.80 4.40
C ILE A 29 -9.56 3.34 4.74
N ARG A 30 -10.53 3.22 3.83
CA ARG A 30 -11.91 3.65 4.09
C ARG A 30 -12.94 2.68 3.53
N LEU A 31 -14.15 2.76 4.09
CA LEU A 31 -15.32 2.14 3.48
C LEU A 31 -15.82 3.00 2.33
N GLU A 32 -16.01 2.38 1.17
CA GLU A 32 -16.61 3.03 0.01
C GLU A 32 -17.85 2.26 -0.44
N THR A 33 -18.92 3.00 -0.73
CA THR A 33 -20.16 2.41 -1.24
C THR A 33 -20.26 2.64 -2.74
N ARG A 34 -20.34 1.56 -3.52
CA ARG A 34 -20.46 1.60 -4.98
C ARG A 34 -21.90 1.28 -5.42
N ARG A 35 -22.08 1.08 -6.74
CA ARG A 35 -23.38 0.76 -7.37
C ARG A 35 -24.13 -0.32 -6.60
N PHE A 36 -25.45 -0.17 -6.53
CA PHE A 36 -26.34 -1.07 -5.79
C PHE A 36 -26.06 -1.15 -4.29
N LYS A 37 -25.57 -0.06 -3.68
CA LYS A 37 -25.23 0.02 -2.25
C LYS A 37 -24.23 -1.04 -1.79
N LYS A 38 -23.44 -1.59 -2.71
CA LYS A 38 -22.41 -2.58 -2.37
C LYS A 38 -21.25 -1.88 -1.68
N LYS A 39 -20.90 -2.37 -0.50
CA LYS A 39 -19.73 -1.92 0.26
C LYS A 39 -18.45 -2.49 -0.33
N GLY A 40 -17.38 -1.71 -0.25
CA GLY A 40 -16.03 -2.14 -0.57
C GLY A 40 -15.01 -1.38 0.25
N THR A 41 -13.84 -1.98 0.40
CA THR A 41 -12.71 -1.40 1.12
C THR A 41 -11.81 -0.72 0.12
N MET A 42 -11.59 0.58 0.30
CA MET A 42 -10.67 1.36 -0.50
C MET A 42 -9.37 1.57 0.28
N ILE A 43 -8.24 1.37 -0.38
CA ILE A 43 -6.89 1.50 0.16
C ILE A 43 -6.14 2.46 -0.77
N GLU A 44 -5.80 3.64 -0.29
CA GLU A 44 -5.11 4.70 -1.05
C GLU A 44 -3.74 5.00 -0.46
N GLY A 45 -2.94 5.79 -1.17
CA GLY A 45 -1.61 6.19 -0.72
C GLY A 45 -0.55 5.11 -0.98
N LEU A 46 -0.77 4.25 -1.99
CA LEU A 46 0.23 3.29 -2.41
C LEU A 46 0.95 3.84 -3.64
N ASP A 47 2.26 4.07 -3.55
CA ASP A 47 3.03 4.60 -4.69
C ASP A 47 3.27 3.49 -5.73
N PRO A 48 2.73 3.57 -6.96
CA PRO A 48 2.95 2.55 -7.99
C PRO A 48 4.42 2.35 -8.38
N LYS A 49 5.29 3.33 -8.13
CA LYS A 49 6.73 3.26 -8.43
C LYS A 49 7.50 2.48 -7.37
N LEU A 50 7.04 2.52 -6.12
CA LEU A 50 7.67 1.86 -4.98
C LEU A 50 7.01 0.52 -4.65
N ASN A 51 5.72 0.39 -4.96
CA ASN A 51 4.90 -0.76 -4.62
C ASN A 51 4.35 -1.42 -5.88
N ASN A 52 4.54 -2.74 -6.01
CA ASN A 52 3.87 -3.51 -7.05
C ASN A 52 2.39 -3.72 -6.65
N LEU A 53 1.54 -2.76 -7.04
CA LEU A 53 0.11 -2.74 -6.69
C LEU A 53 -0.64 -3.99 -7.16
N GLU A 54 -0.26 -4.57 -8.29
CA GLU A 54 -0.90 -5.78 -8.81
C GLU A 54 -0.63 -6.99 -7.90
N THR A 55 0.61 -7.15 -7.44
CA THR A 55 0.97 -8.21 -6.49
C THR A 55 0.25 -8.01 -5.16
N VAL A 56 0.29 -6.81 -4.59
CA VAL A 56 -0.38 -6.51 -3.31
C VAL A 56 -1.89 -6.79 -3.43
N ALA A 57 -2.53 -6.33 -4.51
CA ALA A 57 -3.95 -6.59 -4.72
C ALA A 57 -4.24 -8.08 -4.95
N LYS A 58 -3.35 -8.84 -5.58
CA LYS A 58 -3.49 -10.29 -5.73
C LYS A 58 -3.47 -10.98 -4.35
N ASP A 59 -2.53 -10.63 -3.50
CA ASP A 59 -2.39 -11.21 -2.16
C ASP A 59 -3.60 -10.86 -1.28
N LEU A 60 -4.06 -9.62 -1.33
CA LEU A 60 -5.27 -9.18 -0.64
C LEU A 60 -6.52 -9.92 -1.14
N LYS A 61 -6.72 -10.02 -2.47
CA LYS A 61 -7.86 -10.76 -3.04
C LYS A 61 -7.85 -12.23 -2.63
N ASN A 62 -6.68 -12.87 -2.59
CA ASN A 62 -6.53 -14.25 -2.13
C ASN A 62 -6.85 -14.39 -0.65
N LYS A 63 -6.35 -13.48 0.20
CA LYS A 63 -6.60 -13.48 1.65
C LYS A 63 -8.09 -13.29 1.99
N TYR A 64 -8.75 -12.37 1.28
CA TYR A 64 -10.14 -11.97 1.55
C TYR A 64 -11.18 -12.70 0.68
N ALA A 65 -10.73 -13.62 -0.18
CA ALA A 65 -11.57 -14.36 -1.12
C ALA A 65 -12.58 -13.47 -1.89
N CYS A 66 -12.10 -12.31 -2.38
CA CYS A 66 -12.97 -11.29 -2.96
C CYS A 66 -12.44 -10.78 -4.32
N GLY A 67 -13.34 -10.17 -5.09
CA GLY A 67 -12.97 -9.40 -6.27
C GLY A 67 -12.35 -8.05 -5.87
N GLY A 68 -11.56 -7.47 -6.77
CA GLY A 68 -10.94 -6.18 -6.53
C GLY A 68 -10.16 -5.66 -7.74
N THR A 69 -9.71 -4.42 -7.64
CA THR A 69 -8.92 -3.75 -8.68
C THR A 69 -7.77 -2.96 -8.05
N ALA A 70 -6.68 -2.80 -8.80
CA ALA A 70 -5.55 -1.95 -8.46
C ALA A 70 -5.35 -0.97 -9.61
N LYS A 71 -5.35 0.33 -9.33
CA LYS A 71 -5.20 1.37 -10.34
C LYS A 71 -4.74 2.66 -9.69
N GLU A 72 -3.95 3.47 -10.38
CA GLU A 72 -3.72 4.90 -10.03
C GLU A 72 -3.37 5.14 -8.54
N GLY A 73 -2.57 4.25 -7.93
CA GLY A 73 -2.13 4.41 -6.55
C GLY A 73 -3.12 3.96 -5.47
N TYR A 74 -4.19 3.24 -5.87
CA TYR A 74 -5.16 2.65 -4.94
C TYR A 74 -5.45 1.19 -5.25
N ILE A 75 -5.97 0.50 -4.23
CA ILE A 75 -6.55 -0.85 -4.32
C ILE A 75 -7.98 -0.78 -3.79
N PHE A 76 -8.92 -1.36 -4.51
CA PHE A 76 -10.30 -1.52 -4.08
C PHE A 76 -10.66 -3.00 -3.98
N LEU A 77 -11.23 -3.40 -2.85
CA LEU A 77 -11.70 -4.75 -2.57
C LEU A 77 -13.21 -4.75 -2.35
N GLN A 78 -13.90 -5.80 -2.81
CA GLN A 78 -15.32 -5.99 -2.52
C GLN A 78 -15.52 -6.48 -1.09
N GLY A 79 -16.44 -5.89 -0.34
CA GLY A 79 -16.66 -6.18 1.08
C GLY A 79 -16.01 -5.16 2.02
N ASP A 80 -16.46 -5.13 3.27
CA ASP A 80 -15.87 -4.34 4.34
C ASP A 80 -14.86 -5.24 5.08
N HIS A 81 -13.57 -4.94 4.92
CA HIS A 81 -12.45 -5.71 5.47
C HIS A 81 -11.61 -4.87 6.43
N ARG A 82 -12.12 -3.70 6.85
CA ARG A 82 -11.39 -2.73 7.67
C ARG A 82 -10.85 -3.33 8.97
N ASP A 83 -11.57 -4.29 9.55
CA ASP A 83 -11.20 -4.92 10.82
C ASP A 83 -9.84 -5.66 10.79
N THR A 84 -9.42 -6.19 9.62
CA THR A 84 -8.22 -7.05 9.52
C THR A 84 -7.21 -6.57 8.48
N ILE A 85 -7.59 -5.60 7.63
CA ILE A 85 -6.75 -5.19 6.50
C ILE A 85 -5.50 -4.43 6.93
N LYS A 86 -5.56 -3.70 8.05
CA LYS A 86 -4.39 -3.04 8.64
C LYS A 86 -3.29 -4.07 8.94
N GLU A 87 -3.62 -5.12 9.69
CA GLU A 87 -2.70 -6.21 10.02
C GLU A 87 -2.15 -6.90 8.77
N THR A 88 -3.02 -7.10 7.77
CA THR A 88 -2.61 -7.74 6.52
C THR A 88 -1.59 -6.90 5.76
N LEU A 89 -1.76 -5.58 5.70
CA LEU A 89 -0.79 -4.68 5.08
C LEU A 89 0.53 -4.66 5.87
N VAL A 90 0.47 -4.67 7.20
CA VAL A 90 1.69 -4.78 8.03
C VAL A 90 2.46 -6.07 7.71
N HIS A 91 1.77 -7.21 7.59
CA HIS A 91 2.40 -8.47 7.18
C HIS A 91 2.98 -8.45 5.76
N LEU A 92 2.48 -7.59 4.88
CA LEU A 92 3.02 -7.37 3.53
C LEU A 92 4.19 -6.38 3.51
N GLY A 93 4.62 -5.86 4.66
CA GLY A 93 5.79 -5.00 4.81
C GLY A 93 5.49 -3.49 4.79
N PHE A 94 4.22 -3.09 4.95
CA PHE A 94 3.86 -1.69 5.16
C PHE A 94 4.03 -1.30 6.63
N ALA A 95 4.56 -0.10 6.88
CA ALA A 95 4.80 0.37 8.25
C ALA A 95 3.46 0.72 8.94
N GLU A 96 3.23 0.17 10.13
CA GLU A 96 1.94 0.27 10.82
C GLU A 96 1.52 1.71 11.13
N ASP A 97 2.49 2.54 11.47
CA ASP A 97 2.36 3.96 11.82
C ASP A 97 1.95 4.85 10.64
N THR A 98 2.14 4.37 9.42
CA THR A 98 1.72 5.07 8.19
C THR A 98 0.29 4.74 7.76
N ILE A 99 -0.36 3.76 8.39
CA ILE A 99 -1.71 3.29 8.01
C ILE A 99 -2.79 3.95 8.88
N GLU A 100 -3.66 4.72 8.25
CA GLU A 100 -4.83 5.37 8.86
C GLU A 100 -6.13 4.68 8.40
N LEU A 101 -7.03 4.40 9.36
CA LEU A 101 -8.31 3.72 9.10
C LEU A 101 -9.47 4.66 9.39
N HIS A 102 -10.37 4.79 8.41
CA HIS A 102 -11.55 5.67 8.40
C HIS A 102 -12.86 4.89 8.21
#